data_AF-A0A1E8CRP4-F1
#
_entry.id   AF-A0A1E8CRP4-F1
#
_cell.length_a   1.000
_cell.length_b   1.000
_cell.length_c   1.000
_cell.angle_alpha   90.00
_cell.angle_beta   90.00
_cell.angle_gamma   90.00
#
_symmetry.space_group_name_H-M   'P 1'
#
loop_
_entity.id
_entity.type
_entity.pdbx_description
1 polymer ?
#
loop_
_entity_poly.entity_id
_entity_poly.type
_entity_poly.pdbx_seq_one_letter_code
_entity_poly.pdbx_strand_id
1 'polypeptide(L)'
;MRTSTIAKSFFYAGLVMLLGLALTQSLSEVIPGKLGLFLSRNSEAYVALLVLCPWIDWVRPRLLGRSIEWPVAVSAGAGLLLAGLALREAPWAPQIVTLNEAMIGCSLIIPYLQQRRPAALWSMLLAGGAIMVPVVSAGSDAFVTDMAEAFGMIAAVVLLVAALDAGLLRGRPVNRVRSLWSAAAALVAMLLVHRLTPAAPTGVVEHVLFFVQRANEGLLVLIVMLLYYASRPALSRPRDTRSTSVTSVDSPREVRSSH
;
A
#
# COMPACT_ATOMS: atom_id res chain seq x y z
N MET A 1 24.30 -0.56 -11.94
CA MET A 1 22.96 -0.58 -11.30
C MET A 1 22.66 -1.87 -10.51
N ARG A 2 23.64 -2.53 -9.86
CA ARG A 2 23.42 -3.81 -9.13
C ARG A 2 22.98 -3.65 -7.65
N THR A 3 23.19 -2.50 -7.03
CA THR A 3 22.86 -2.24 -5.62
C THR A 3 21.36 -2.25 -5.32
N SER A 4 20.49 -2.12 -6.34
CA SER A 4 19.03 -2.18 -6.20
C SER A 4 18.50 -3.57 -5.84
N THR A 5 19.17 -4.65 -6.25
CA THR A 5 18.64 -6.02 -6.05
C THR A 5 18.89 -6.53 -4.63
N ILE A 6 20.02 -6.17 -4.03
CA ILE A 6 20.39 -6.64 -2.69
C ILE A 6 19.46 -6.04 -1.63
N ALA A 7 19.25 -4.72 -1.64
CA ALA A 7 18.36 -4.05 -0.69
C ALA A 7 16.91 -4.57 -0.78
N LYS A 8 16.42 -4.84 -1.99
CA LYS A 8 15.13 -5.49 -2.21
C LYS A 8 15.08 -6.88 -1.61
N SER A 9 16.12 -7.68 -1.84
CA SER A 9 16.19 -9.04 -1.33
C SER A 9 16.17 -9.06 0.19
N PHE A 10 16.94 -8.18 0.84
CA PHE A 10 16.90 -8.02 2.30
C PHE A 10 15.54 -7.54 2.81
N PHE A 11 14.89 -6.61 2.12
CA PHE A 11 13.55 -6.15 2.48
C PHE A 11 12.52 -7.29 2.44
N TYR A 12 12.45 -8.03 1.34
CA TYR A 12 11.50 -9.14 1.19
C TYR A 12 11.85 -10.32 2.12
N ALA A 13 13.13 -10.68 2.25
CA ALA A 13 13.55 -11.71 3.19
C ALA A 13 13.23 -11.33 4.63
N GLY A 14 13.44 -10.06 5.00
CA GLY A 14 13.06 -9.52 6.30
C GLY A 14 11.56 -9.59 6.54
N LEU A 15 10.72 -9.23 5.56
CA LEU A 15 9.26 -9.35 5.67
C LEU A 15 8.78 -10.79 5.80
N VAL A 16 9.33 -11.72 5.00
CA VAL A 16 8.99 -13.15 5.10
C VAL A 16 9.40 -13.71 6.46
N MET A 17 10.59 -13.33 6.95
CA MET A 17 11.07 -13.73 8.27
C MET A 17 10.18 -13.17 9.39
N LEU A 18 9.84 -11.87 9.33
CA LEU A 18 8.94 -11.23 10.31
C LEU A 18 7.56 -11.89 10.31
N LEU A 19 7.00 -12.16 9.12
CA LEU A 19 5.72 -12.86 9.01
C LEU A 19 5.81 -14.27 9.61
N GLY A 20 6.85 -15.04 9.29
CA GLY A 20 7.06 -16.37 9.84
C GLY A 20 7.11 -16.35 11.38
N LEU A 21 7.91 -15.44 11.96
CA LEU A 21 8.03 -15.28 13.39
C LEU A 21 6.75 -14.76 14.07
N ALA A 22 5.96 -13.93 13.38
CA ALA A 22 4.67 -13.47 13.88
C ALA A 22 3.65 -14.61 13.90
N LEU A 23 3.60 -15.43 12.85
CA LEU A 23 2.71 -16.59 12.76
C LEU A 23 3.07 -17.69 13.76
N THR A 24 4.35 -17.88 14.08
CA THR A 24 4.79 -18.82 15.11
C THR A 24 4.76 -18.23 16.53
N GLN A 25 4.39 -16.96 16.70
CA GLN A 25 4.43 -16.20 17.96
C GLN A 25 5.81 -16.08 18.63
N SER A 26 6.87 -16.61 18.00
CA SER A 26 8.24 -16.60 18.49
C SER A 26 8.81 -15.18 18.63
N LEU A 27 8.21 -14.21 17.95
CA LEU A 27 8.63 -12.82 18.00
C LEU A 27 8.52 -12.21 19.42
N SER A 28 7.55 -12.69 20.21
CA SER A 28 7.37 -12.27 21.62
C SER A 28 8.43 -12.84 22.56
N GLU A 29 9.04 -13.96 22.18
CA GLU A 29 10.12 -14.60 22.93
C GLU A 29 11.48 -13.95 22.62
N VAL A 30 11.69 -13.55 21.36
CA VAL A 30 12.95 -12.95 20.89
C VAL A 30 13.02 -11.46 21.24
N ILE A 31 11.90 -10.73 21.14
CA ILE A 31 11.85 -9.28 21.36
C ILE A 31 11.08 -9.00 22.66
N PRO A 32 11.76 -8.69 23.77
CA PRO A 32 11.10 -8.52 25.05
C PRO A 32 10.20 -7.28 25.07
N GLY A 33 9.11 -7.39 25.84
CA GLY A 33 8.21 -6.29 26.16
C GLY A 33 7.12 -6.02 25.12
N LYS A 34 6.60 -4.79 25.13
CA LYS A 34 5.43 -4.40 24.33
C LYS A 34 5.70 -4.40 22.82
N LEU A 35 6.96 -4.30 22.40
CA LEU A 35 7.34 -4.24 20.99
C LEU A 35 7.17 -5.59 20.30
N GLY A 36 7.59 -6.70 20.93
CA GLY A 36 7.41 -8.04 20.36
C GLY A 36 5.94 -8.39 20.19
N LEU A 37 5.12 -8.07 21.20
CA LEU A 37 3.66 -8.23 21.14
C LEU A 37 3.05 -7.37 20.02
N PHE A 38 3.46 -6.11 19.89
CA PHE A 38 2.98 -5.23 18.84
C PHE A 38 3.30 -5.81 17.46
N LEU A 39 4.57 -6.12 17.19
CA LEU A 39 5.00 -6.68 15.91
C LEU A 39 4.33 -8.02 15.59
N SER A 40 4.15 -8.90 16.58
CA SER A 40 3.47 -10.19 16.39
C SER A 40 2.00 -10.05 15.99
N ARG A 41 1.33 -8.96 16.35
CA ARG A 41 -0.07 -8.71 15.99
C ARG A 41 -0.24 -8.19 14.57
N ASN A 42 0.76 -7.48 14.03
CA ASN A 42 0.72 -6.84 12.72
C ASN A 42 1.04 -7.77 11.54
N SER A 43 0.59 -9.03 11.61
CA SER A 43 0.92 -10.06 10.62
C SER A 43 0.28 -9.79 9.25
N GLU A 44 -0.92 -9.21 9.26
CA GLU A 44 -1.66 -8.79 8.08
C GLU A 44 -0.95 -7.67 7.32
N ALA A 45 -0.41 -6.69 8.04
CA ALA A 45 0.44 -5.67 7.43
C ALA A 45 1.63 -6.28 6.67
N TYR A 46 2.27 -7.32 7.20
CA TYR A 46 3.39 -8.00 6.51
C TYR A 46 2.93 -8.74 5.26
N VAL A 47 1.79 -9.42 5.32
CA VAL A 47 1.16 -10.06 4.15
C VAL A 47 0.84 -9.02 3.08
N ALA A 48 0.20 -7.91 3.46
CA ALA A 48 -0.13 -6.84 2.53
C ALA A 48 1.12 -6.26 1.87
N LEU A 49 2.21 -6.04 2.62
CA LEU A 49 3.48 -5.60 2.06
C LEU A 49 4.07 -6.63 1.08
N LEU A 50 3.98 -7.93 1.40
CA LEU A 50 4.44 -9.03 0.53
C LEU A 50 3.57 -9.23 -0.71
N VAL A 51 2.36 -8.69 -0.75
CA VAL A 51 1.51 -8.69 -1.95
C VAL A 51 1.71 -7.41 -2.76
N LEU A 52 1.57 -6.26 -2.11
CA LEU A 52 1.52 -4.95 -2.76
C LEU A 52 2.89 -4.51 -3.29
N CYS A 53 3.97 -4.65 -2.51
CA CYS A 53 5.30 -4.22 -2.96
C CYS A 53 5.78 -5.03 -4.17
N PRO A 54 5.67 -6.38 -4.20
CA PRO A 54 5.95 -7.19 -5.38
C PRO A 54 5.10 -6.83 -6.60
N TRP A 55 3.82 -6.56 -6.37
CA TRP A 55 2.93 -6.15 -7.45
C TRP A 55 3.42 -4.85 -8.10
N ILE A 56 3.75 -3.84 -7.30
CA ILE A 56 4.26 -2.55 -7.77
C ILE A 56 5.65 -2.69 -8.40
N ASP A 57 6.52 -3.52 -7.82
CA ASP A 57 7.90 -3.66 -8.26
C ASP A 57 8.08 -4.49 -9.52
N TRP A 58 7.26 -5.53 -9.70
CA TRP A 58 7.50 -6.55 -10.71
C TRP A 58 6.33 -6.71 -11.67
N VAL A 59 5.09 -6.76 -11.17
CA VAL A 59 3.93 -7.07 -12.01
C VAL A 59 3.49 -5.84 -12.80
N ARG A 60 3.18 -4.76 -12.09
CA ARG A 60 2.68 -3.51 -12.64
C ARG A 60 3.55 -2.94 -13.77
N PRO A 61 4.88 -2.78 -13.64
CA PRO A 61 5.71 -2.20 -14.70
C PRO A 61 5.71 -3.04 -15.99
N ARG A 62 5.41 -4.33 -15.90
CA ARG A 62 5.32 -5.25 -17.05
C ARG A 62 3.94 -5.25 -17.70
N LEU A 63 2.90 -4.84 -16.98
CA LEU A 63 1.52 -4.82 -17.46
C LEU A 63 1.08 -3.47 -18.02
N LEU A 64 1.62 -2.36 -17.49
CA LEU A 64 1.23 -1.00 -17.90
C LEU A 64 1.28 -0.84 -19.43
N GLY A 65 0.16 -0.44 -20.01
CA GLY A 65 0.04 -0.20 -21.46
C GLY A 65 -0.42 -1.41 -22.27
N ARG A 66 -0.55 -2.61 -21.67
CA ARG A 66 -0.94 -3.83 -22.37
C ARG A 66 -2.44 -4.08 -22.27
N SER A 67 -3.02 -4.78 -23.25
CA SER A 67 -4.43 -5.18 -23.24
C SER A 67 -4.78 -6.10 -22.06
N ILE A 68 -3.80 -6.89 -21.59
CA ILE A 68 -3.96 -7.82 -20.45
C ILE A 68 -3.82 -7.15 -19.08
N GLU A 69 -3.56 -5.84 -19.01
CA GLU A 69 -3.34 -5.08 -17.77
C GLU A 69 -4.50 -5.28 -16.77
N TRP A 70 -5.73 -5.04 -17.22
CA TRP A 70 -6.94 -5.16 -16.40
C TRP A 70 -7.35 -6.60 -16.11
N PRO A 71 -7.42 -7.52 -17.10
CA PRO A 71 -7.75 -8.92 -16.83
C PRO A 71 -6.84 -9.54 -15.77
N VAL A 72 -5.52 -9.31 -15.83
CA VAL A 72 -4.57 -9.86 -14.84
C VAL A 72 -4.79 -9.26 -13.46
N ALA A 73 -5.03 -7.95 -13.36
CA ALA A 73 -5.26 -7.30 -12.07
C ALA A 73 -6.58 -7.70 -11.41
N VAL A 74 -7.66 -7.79 -12.19
CA VAL A 74 -8.96 -8.26 -11.71
C VAL A 74 -8.87 -9.73 -11.30
N SER A 75 -8.20 -10.58 -12.08
CA SER A 75 -8.02 -12.00 -11.75
C SER A 75 -7.18 -12.19 -10.49
N ALA A 76 -6.10 -11.41 -10.32
CA ALA A 76 -5.30 -11.43 -9.10
C ALA A 76 -6.11 -10.95 -7.89
N GLY A 77 -6.90 -9.89 -8.05
CA GLY A 77 -7.83 -9.41 -7.03
C GLY A 77 -8.84 -10.50 -6.63
N ALA A 78 -9.52 -11.11 -7.61
CA ALA A 78 -10.47 -12.19 -7.37
C ALA A 78 -9.83 -13.40 -6.68
N GLY A 79 -8.61 -13.79 -7.08
CA GLY A 79 -7.86 -14.87 -6.43
C GLY A 79 -7.54 -14.57 -4.96
N LEU A 80 -7.12 -13.33 -4.66
CA LEU A 80 -6.88 -12.88 -3.28
C LEU A 80 -8.18 -12.85 -2.45
N LEU A 81 -9.29 -12.40 -3.05
CA LEU A 81 -10.59 -12.41 -2.38
C LEU A 81 -11.01 -13.84 -2.03
N LEU A 82 -10.93 -14.78 -2.97
CA LEU A 82 -11.25 -16.18 -2.74
C LEU A 82 -10.33 -16.81 -1.69
N ALA A 83 -9.03 -16.50 -1.73
CA ALA A 83 -8.08 -16.98 -0.72
C ALA A 83 -8.38 -16.42 0.67
N GLY A 84 -8.75 -15.14 0.77
CA GLY A 84 -9.18 -14.53 2.04
C GLY A 84 -10.46 -15.14 2.58
N LEU A 85 -11.47 -15.34 1.73
CA LEU A 85 -12.71 -16.02 2.13
C LEU A 85 -12.45 -17.48 2.55
N ALA A 86 -11.57 -18.20 1.85
CA ALA A 86 -11.20 -19.56 2.22
C ALA A 86 -10.43 -19.61 3.56
N LEU A 87 -9.52 -18.66 3.80
CA LEU A 87 -8.79 -18.53 5.07
C LEU A 87 -9.73 -18.29 6.24
N ARG A 88 -10.75 -17.45 6.04
CA ARG A 88 -11.75 -17.12 7.07
C ARG A 88 -12.48 -18.37 7.58
N GLU A 89 -12.85 -19.26 6.67
CA GLU A 89 -13.61 -20.48 6.98
C GLU A 89 -12.68 -21.67 7.33
N ALA A 90 -11.36 -21.50 7.25
CA ALA A 90 -10.41 -22.58 7.49
C ALA A 90 -10.34 -22.93 8.99
N PRO A 91 -10.28 -24.23 9.34
CA PRO A 91 -10.10 -24.67 10.73
C PRO A 91 -8.63 -24.57 11.17
N TRP A 92 -8.00 -23.42 10.92
CA TRP A 92 -6.60 -23.15 11.21
C TRP A 92 -6.45 -22.30 12.48
N ALA A 93 -5.21 -22.15 12.94
CA ALA A 93 -4.91 -21.31 14.09
C ALA A 93 -5.38 -19.86 13.83
N PRO A 94 -5.92 -19.16 14.84
CA PRO A 94 -6.49 -17.80 14.65
C PRO A 94 -5.53 -16.83 13.97
N GLN A 95 -4.23 -16.91 14.25
CA GLN A 95 -3.19 -16.04 13.68
C GLN A 95 -3.03 -16.20 12.17
N ILE A 96 -3.41 -17.37 11.62
CA ILE A 96 -3.40 -17.64 10.19
C ILE A 96 -4.74 -17.20 9.58
N VAL A 97 -5.84 -17.44 10.29
CA VAL A 97 -7.19 -17.07 9.84
C VAL A 97 -7.30 -15.56 9.62
N THR A 98 -6.78 -14.73 10.53
CA THR A 98 -6.81 -13.26 10.44
C THR A 98 -6.08 -12.71 9.21
N LEU A 99 -5.16 -13.47 8.60
CA LEU A 99 -4.56 -13.07 7.33
C LEU A 99 -5.59 -12.89 6.20
N ASN A 100 -6.82 -13.40 6.37
CA ASN A 100 -7.92 -13.17 5.45
C ASN A 100 -8.18 -11.68 5.20
N GLU A 101 -8.09 -10.83 6.22
CA GLU A 101 -8.39 -9.41 6.15
C GLU A 101 -7.40 -8.68 5.22
N ALA A 102 -6.10 -8.97 5.35
CA ALA A 102 -5.08 -8.49 4.42
C ALA A 102 -5.32 -8.95 2.97
N MET A 103 -5.71 -10.21 2.77
CA MET A 103 -5.98 -10.74 1.43
C MET A 103 -7.21 -10.07 0.80
N ILE A 104 -8.28 -9.88 1.57
CA ILE A 104 -9.48 -9.17 1.15
C ILE A 104 -9.15 -7.70 0.85
N GLY A 105 -8.40 -7.01 1.71
CA GLY A 105 -7.94 -5.64 1.47
C GLY A 105 -7.13 -5.54 0.17
N CYS A 106 -6.17 -6.44 -0.02
CA CYS A 106 -5.35 -6.48 -1.23
C CYS A 106 -6.16 -6.80 -2.50
N SER A 107 -7.25 -7.57 -2.39
CA SER A 107 -8.13 -7.89 -3.53
C SER A 107 -8.69 -6.65 -4.23
N LEU A 108 -8.95 -5.59 -3.46
CA LEU A 108 -9.47 -4.31 -3.95
C LEU A 108 -8.35 -3.34 -4.32
N ILE A 109 -7.26 -3.35 -3.54
CA ILE A 109 -6.10 -2.48 -3.78
C ILE A 109 -5.39 -2.82 -5.10
N ILE A 110 -5.27 -4.10 -5.45
CA ILE A 110 -4.54 -4.54 -6.65
C ILE A 110 -5.14 -3.95 -7.95
N PRO A 111 -6.46 -4.09 -8.22
CA PRO A 111 -7.11 -3.41 -9.34
C PRO A 111 -6.97 -1.88 -9.26
N TYR A 112 -7.06 -1.31 -8.06
CA TYR A 112 -6.89 0.13 -7.86
C TYR A 112 -5.50 0.62 -8.27
N LEU A 113 -4.44 -0.11 -7.92
CA LEU A 113 -3.07 0.24 -8.28
C LEU A 113 -2.81 0.23 -9.80
N GLN A 114 -3.66 -0.41 -10.60
CA GLN A 114 -3.59 -0.31 -12.06
C GLN A 114 -4.21 0.96 -12.63
N GLN A 115 -4.98 1.71 -11.84
CA GLN A 115 -5.49 2.99 -12.32
C GLN A 115 -4.32 3.95 -12.59
N ARG A 116 -4.28 4.49 -13.81
CA ARG A 116 -3.23 5.44 -14.24
C ARG A 116 -3.38 6.82 -13.59
N ARG A 117 -4.60 7.13 -13.15
CA ARG A 117 -4.92 8.35 -12.42
C ARG A 117 -5.48 7.93 -11.07
N PRO A 118 -5.07 8.58 -9.97
CA PRO A 118 -5.77 8.37 -8.72
C PRO A 118 -7.25 8.70 -8.95
N ALA A 119 -8.14 7.76 -8.63
CA ALA A 119 -9.56 8.08 -8.54
C ALA A 119 -9.74 9.27 -7.58
N ALA A 120 -10.77 10.09 -7.82
CA ALA A 120 -11.09 11.16 -6.89
C ALA A 120 -11.32 10.53 -5.51
N LEU A 121 -10.72 11.12 -4.46
CA LEU A 121 -10.85 10.64 -3.08
C LEU A 121 -12.32 10.34 -2.76
N TRP A 122 -13.23 11.21 -3.20
CA TRP A 122 -14.68 11.06 -3.06
C TRP A 122 -15.26 9.81 -3.72
N SER A 123 -14.86 9.43 -4.93
CA SER A 123 -15.37 8.19 -5.54
C SER A 123 -14.95 6.95 -4.77
N MET A 124 -13.82 7.01 -4.08
CA MET A 124 -13.32 5.89 -3.27
C MET A 124 -13.94 5.88 -1.87
N LEU A 125 -14.13 7.06 -1.26
CA LEU A 125 -14.90 7.20 -0.03
C LEU A 125 -16.37 6.79 -0.24
N LEU A 126 -16.95 7.09 -1.40
CA LEU A 126 -18.29 6.65 -1.78
C LEU A 126 -18.33 5.13 -2.01
N ALA A 127 -17.33 4.56 -2.69
CA ALA A 127 -17.26 3.11 -2.87
C ALA A 127 -17.05 2.38 -1.53
N GLY A 128 -16.11 2.86 -0.70
CA GLY A 128 -15.89 2.33 0.65
C GLY A 128 -17.12 2.50 1.53
N GLY A 129 -17.76 3.67 1.50
CA GLY A 129 -19.02 3.96 2.17
C GLY A 129 -20.16 3.06 1.69
N ALA A 130 -20.26 2.79 0.39
CA ALA A 130 -21.27 1.92 -0.18
C ALA A 130 -21.07 0.44 0.19
N ILE A 131 -19.85 -0.01 0.47
CA ILE A 131 -19.59 -1.35 1.03
C ILE A 131 -19.82 -1.33 2.57
N MET A 132 -19.48 -0.23 3.25
CA MET A 132 -19.73 -0.05 4.68
C MET A 132 -21.21 0.01 5.03
N VAL A 133 -22.08 0.60 4.20
CA VAL A 133 -23.51 0.71 4.49
C VAL A 133 -24.16 -0.67 4.67
N PRO A 134 -24.01 -1.66 3.76
CA PRO A 134 -24.45 -3.03 3.97
C PRO A 134 -23.87 -3.66 5.24
N VAL A 135 -22.57 -3.47 5.47
CA VAL A 135 -21.84 -4.05 6.60
C VAL A 135 -22.39 -3.51 7.93
N VAL A 136 -22.50 -2.19 8.10
CA VAL A 136 -23.05 -1.54 9.29
C VAL A 136 -24.55 -1.84 9.45
N SER A 137 -25.29 -1.95 8.35
CA SER A 137 -26.73 -2.26 8.38
C SER A 137 -27.04 -3.71 8.76
N ALA A 138 -26.06 -4.63 8.63
CA ALA A 138 -26.23 -6.04 8.97
C ALA A 138 -26.17 -6.32 10.49
N GLY A 139 -25.89 -5.31 11.32
CA GLY A 139 -25.86 -5.43 12.78
C GLY A 139 -24.44 -5.62 13.34
N SER A 140 -24.33 -5.67 14.67
CA SER A 140 -23.09 -5.73 15.47
C SER A 140 -22.31 -7.06 15.36
N ASP A 141 -22.35 -7.70 14.20
CA ASP A 141 -21.67 -8.97 13.99
C ASP A 141 -20.16 -8.79 13.94
N ALA A 142 -19.44 -9.81 14.43
CA ALA A 142 -17.98 -9.91 14.36
C ALA A 142 -17.45 -9.55 12.97
N PHE A 143 -18.21 -9.89 11.92
CA PHE A 143 -17.91 -9.54 10.54
C PHE A 143 -17.69 -8.04 10.29
N VAL A 144 -18.49 -7.15 10.87
CA VAL A 144 -18.33 -5.69 10.71
C VAL A 144 -17.01 -5.21 11.30
N THR A 145 -16.66 -5.82 12.42
CA THR A 145 -15.46 -5.49 13.17
C THR A 145 -14.21 -6.01 12.47
N ASP A 146 -14.26 -7.23 11.92
CA ASP A 146 -13.19 -7.86 11.14
C ASP A 146 -12.98 -7.11 9.81
N MET A 147 -14.06 -6.66 9.15
CA MET A 147 -13.93 -5.86 7.92
C MET A 147 -13.34 -4.48 8.17
N ALA A 148 -13.36 -3.96 9.40
CA ALA A 148 -12.78 -2.66 9.75
C ALA A 148 -11.29 -2.56 9.37
N GLU A 149 -10.54 -3.64 9.63
CA GLU A 149 -9.09 -3.72 9.41
C GLU A 149 -8.79 -3.75 7.91
N ALA A 150 -9.53 -4.57 7.15
CA ALA A 150 -9.49 -4.61 5.70
C ALA A 150 -9.82 -3.23 5.08
N PHE A 151 -10.85 -2.54 5.59
CA PHE A 151 -11.17 -1.18 5.16
C PHE A 151 -10.12 -0.15 5.54
N GLY A 152 -9.55 -0.26 6.73
CA GLY A 152 -8.43 0.54 7.20
C GLY A 152 -7.25 0.43 6.26
N MET A 153 -6.92 -0.79 5.82
CA MET A 153 -5.90 -1.06 4.83
C MET A 153 -6.20 -0.41 3.47
N ILE A 154 -7.44 -0.54 2.99
CA ILE A 154 -7.87 0.09 1.73
C ILE A 154 -7.75 1.61 1.83
N ALA A 155 -8.30 2.22 2.88
CA ALA A 155 -8.25 3.66 3.10
C ALA A 155 -6.81 4.16 3.20
N ALA A 156 -5.94 3.48 3.97
CA ALA A 156 -4.54 3.84 4.13
C ALA A 156 -3.77 3.76 2.80
N VAL A 157 -4.00 2.72 1.98
CA VAL A 157 -3.33 2.60 0.67
C VAL A 157 -3.91 3.55 -0.37
N VAL A 158 -5.19 3.88 -0.32
CA VAL A 158 -5.77 4.95 -1.13
C VAL A 158 -5.17 6.30 -0.75
N LEU A 159 -5.03 6.57 0.55
CA LEU A 159 -4.34 7.75 1.05
C LEU A 159 -2.85 7.75 0.64
N LEU A 160 -2.15 6.60 0.65
CA LEU A 160 -0.78 6.46 0.10
C LEU A 160 -0.72 7.02 -1.32
N VAL A 161 -1.64 6.56 -2.17
CA VAL A 161 -1.66 6.86 -3.60
C VAL A 161 -2.10 8.29 -3.88
N ALA A 162 -3.12 8.78 -3.18
CA ALA A 162 -3.68 10.11 -3.36
C ALA A 162 -2.79 11.21 -2.76
N ALA A 163 -2.30 10.99 -1.54
CA ALA A 163 -1.68 12.06 -0.75
C ALA A 163 -0.15 12.12 -0.89
N LEU A 164 0.54 11.05 -1.32
CA LEU A 164 1.99 10.96 -1.09
C LEU A 164 2.83 10.92 -2.36
N ASP A 165 2.42 10.19 -3.41
CA ASP A 165 3.02 10.38 -4.73
C ASP A 165 2.17 9.75 -5.84
N ALA A 166 1.35 10.55 -6.54
CA ALA A 166 0.77 10.12 -7.81
C ALA A 166 1.86 9.68 -8.83
N GLY A 167 3.13 10.03 -8.59
CA GLY A 167 4.29 9.52 -9.30
C GLY A 167 4.47 8.01 -9.21
N LEU A 168 4.16 7.36 -8.07
CA LEU A 168 4.17 5.90 -7.96
C LEU A 168 3.20 5.25 -8.95
N LEU A 169 1.98 5.79 -9.08
CA LEU A 169 1.04 5.37 -10.13
C LEU A 169 1.52 5.76 -11.52
N ARG A 170 2.10 6.94 -11.69
CA ARG A 170 2.49 7.46 -13.01
C ARG A 170 3.87 6.98 -13.50
N GLY A 171 4.53 6.08 -12.76
CA GLY A 171 5.88 5.59 -13.09
C GLY A 171 6.95 6.69 -13.04
N ARG A 172 6.70 7.77 -12.29
CA ARG A 172 7.65 8.88 -12.09
C ARG A 172 8.57 8.58 -10.90
N PRO A 173 9.76 9.20 -10.83
CA PRO A 173 10.63 9.05 -9.66
C PRO A 173 9.92 9.54 -8.40
N VAL A 174 10.03 8.75 -7.33
CA VAL A 174 9.44 9.04 -6.02
C VAL A 174 10.14 10.24 -5.40
N ASN A 175 9.37 11.21 -4.89
CA ASN A 175 9.92 12.29 -4.07
C ASN A 175 10.23 11.76 -2.66
N ARG A 176 11.53 11.56 -2.38
CA ARG A 176 12.01 11.01 -1.11
C ARG A 176 11.61 11.85 0.10
N VAL A 177 11.80 13.17 0.02
CA VAL A 177 11.52 14.10 1.14
C VAL A 177 10.04 14.07 1.47
N ARG A 178 9.18 14.15 0.44
CA ARG A 178 7.74 14.02 0.62
C ARG A 178 7.39 12.68 1.26
N SER A 179 7.92 11.58 0.73
CA SER A 179 7.64 10.23 1.25
C SER A 179 8.06 10.06 2.72
N LEU A 180 9.20 10.61 3.13
CA LEU A 180 9.66 10.59 4.52
C LEU A 180 8.75 11.41 5.44
N TRP A 181 8.38 12.63 5.04
CA TRP A 181 7.43 13.45 5.81
C TRP A 181 6.07 12.79 5.93
N SER A 182 5.63 12.12 4.87
CA SER A 182 4.38 11.39 4.86
C SER A 182 4.41 10.15 5.75
N ALA A 183 5.52 9.42 5.77
CA ALA A 183 5.72 8.31 6.69
C ALA A 183 5.73 8.80 8.14
N ALA A 184 6.40 9.93 8.41
CA ALA A 184 6.39 10.57 9.73
C ALA A 184 4.97 11.01 10.15
N ALA A 185 4.21 11.64 9.25
CA ALA A 185 2.84 12.05 9.51
C ALA A 185 1.92 10.84 9.78
N ALA A 186 2.05 9.77 9.00
CA ALA A 186 1.30 8.54 9.23
C ALA A 186 1.66 7.88 10.57
N LEU A 187 2.95 7.88 10.94
CA LEU A 187 3.41 7.39 12.25
C LEU A 187 2.83 8.23 13.39
N VAL A 188 2.84 9.55 13.28
CA VAL A 188 2.22 10.45 14.27
C VAL A 188 0.72 10.17 14.37
N ALA A 189 0.01 10.01 13.25
CA ALA A 189 -1.40 9.67 13.26
C ALA A 189 -1.66 8.32 13.97
N MET A 190 -0.88 7.28 13.66
CA MET A 190 -0.96 5.97 14.31
C MET A 190 -0.75 6.07 15.83
N LEU A 191 0.27 6.82 16.26
CA LEU A 191 0.57 7.04 17.68
C LEU A 191 -0.52 7.84 18.39
N LEU A 192 -1.08 8.86 17.75
CA LEU A 192 -2.18 9.66 18.29
C LEU A 192 -3.44 8.81 18.45
N VAL A 193 -3.84 8.06 17.41
CA VAL A 193 -4.99 7.15 17.47
C VAL A 193 -4.81 6.13 18.59
N HIS A 194 -3.64 5.51 18.69
CA HIS A 194 -3.35 4.55 19.76
C HIS A 194 -3.41 5.20 21.16
N ARG A 195 -2.93 6.43 21.31
CA ARG A 195 -2.92 7.13 22.61
C ARG A 195 -4.31 7.61 23.04
N LEU A 196 -5.13 8.01 22.09
CA LEU A 196 -6.46 8.58 22.30
C LEU A 196 -7.55 7.52 22.42
N THR A 197 -7.30 6.30 21.96
CA THR A 197 -8.30 5.23 22.04
C THR A 197 -8.36 4.65 23.47
N PRO A 198 -9.52 4.71 24.15
CA PRO A 198 -9.68 4.15 25.48
C PRO A 198 -9.72 2.63 25.44
N ALA A 199 -9.31 1.99 26.55
CA ALA A 199 -9.29 0.52 26.66
C ALA A 199 -10.70 -0.11 26.66
N ALA A 200 -11.70 0.64 27.12
CA ALA A 200 -13.10 0.23 27.15
C ALA A 200 -13.95 1.35 26.53
N PRO A 201 -14.26 1.30 25.22
CA PRO A 201 -15.09 2.32 24.59
C PRO A 201 -16.54 2.21 25.07
N THR A 202 -17.09 3.34 25.50
CA THR A 202 -18.46 3.51 26.02
C THR A 202 -19.28 4.52 25.23
N GLY A 203 -18.62 5.46 24.53
CA GLY A 203 -19.26 6.47 23.69
C GLY A 203 -19.06 6.25 22.18
N VAL A 204 -19.92 6.86 21.35
CA VAL A 204 -19.83 6.79 19.88
C VAL A 204 -18.45 7.20 19.37
N VAL A 205 -17.89 8.29 19.91
CA VAL A 205 -16.54 8.76 19.54
C VAL A 205 -15.48 7.73 19.90
N GLU A 206 -15.61 7.07 21.04
CA GLU A 206 -14.66 6.06 21.51
C GLU A 206 -14.74 4.78 20.65
N HIS A 207 -15.94 4.39 20.20
CA HIS A 207 -16.11 3.32 19.23
C HIS A 207 -15.52 3.65 17.87
N VAL A 208 -15.66 4.90 17.40
CA VAL A 208 -14.99 5.35 16.17
C VAL A 208 -13.47 5.32 16.33
N LEU A 209 -12.93 5.80 17.46
CA LEU A 209 -11.50 5.74 17.72
C LEU A 209 -11.00 4.29 17.80
N PHE A 210 -11.75 3.41 18.47
CA PHE A 210 -11.48 1.98 18.50
C PHE A 210 -11.45 1.38 17.09
N PHE A 211 -12.43 1.71 16.26
CA PHE A 211 -12.48 1.29 14.86
C PHE A 211 -11.27 1.80 14.05
N VAL A 212 -10.91 3.08 14.21
CA VAL A 212 -9.73 3.66 13.55
C VAL A 212 -8.42 3.05 14.08
N GLN A 213 -8.35 2.67 15.35
CA GLN A 213 -7.19 1.97 15.90
C GLN A 213 -6.98 0.61 15.21
N ARG A 214 -8.06 -0.08 14.84
CA ARG A 214 -7.96 -1.34 14.07
C ARG A 214 -7.38 -1.11 12.67
N ALA A 215 -7.57 0.07 12.10
CA ALA A 215 -6.90 0.49 10.85
C ALA A 215 -5.38 0.76 10.99
N ASN A 216 -4.77 0.61 12.18
CA ASN A 216 -3.33 0.84 12.38
C ASN A 216 -2.45 -0.08 11.54
N GLU A 217 -2.90 -1.30 11.25
CA GLU A 217 -2.24 -2.23 10.32
C GLU A 217 -2.04 -1.58 8.95
N GLY A 218 -3.10 -0.95 8.43
CA GLY A 218 -3.06 -0.18 7.19
C GLY A 218 -2.09 1.00 7.25
N LEU A 219 -2.02 1.71 8.38
CA LEU A 219 -1.03 2.77 8.60
C LEU A 219 0.40 2.23 8.65
N LEU A 220 0.63 1.04 9.23
CA LEU A 220 1.93 0.40 9.22
C LEU A 220 2.35 0.02 7.79
N VAL A 221 1.46 -0.58 7.00
CA VAL A 221 1.68 -0.85 5.56
C VAL A 221 2.10 0.44 4.86
N LEU A 222 1.31 1.51 5.05
CA LEU A 222 1.57 2.84 4.49
C LEU A 222 2.98 3.35 4.84
N ILE A 223 3.34 3.34 6.12
CA ILE A 223 4.65 3.80 6.62
C ILE A 223 5.77 2.98 6.00
N VAL A 224 5.69 1.64 6.06
CA VAL A 224 6.76 0.76 5.58
C VAL A 224 6.93 0.88 4.06
N MET A 225 5.84 0.95 3.31
CA MET A 225 5.90 1.19 1.85
C MET A 225 6.59 2.52 1.53
N LEU A 226 6.23 3.60 2.23
CA LEU A 226 6.82 4.92 2.00
C LEU A 226 8.33 4.93 2.28
N LEU A 227 8.74 4.36 3.41
CA LEU A 227 10.15 4.26 3.78
C LEU A 227 10.92 3.40 2.77
N TYR A 228 10.33 2.25 2.39
CA TYR A 228 10.89 1.37 1.37
C TYR A 228 11.12 2.11 0.04
N TYR A 229 10.10 2.77 -0.52
CA TYR A 229 10.25 3.50 -1.79
C TYR A 229 11.11 4.76 -1.68
N ALA A 230 11.12 5.45 -0.53
CA ALA A 230 12.01 6.59 -0.27
C ALA A 230 13.48 6.18 -0.23
N SER A 231 13.79 5.00 0.29
CA SER A 231 15.17 4.48 0.37
C SER A 231 15.76 4.17 -1.02
N ARG A 232 14.93 3.98 -2.04
CA ARG A 232 15.39 3.55 -3.35
C ARG A 232 16.12 4.66 -4.10
N PRO A 233 17.21 4.35 -4.84
CA PRO A 233 17.83 5.27 -5.78
C PRO A 233 16.76 5.88 -6.68
N ALA A 234 16.69 7.22 -6.75
CA ALA A 234 15.85 7.86 -7.76
C ALA A 234 16.28 7.27 -9.11
N LEU A 235 15.35 6.67 -9.86
CA LEU A 235 15.64 6.19 -11.20
C LEU A 235 16.17 7.41 -11.96
N SER A 236 17.46 7.40 -12.27
CA SER A 236 18.08 8.45 -13.07
C SER A 236 17.21 8.61 -14.31
N ARG A 237 16.69 9.82 -14.54
CA ARG A 237 15.94 10.13 -15.77
C ARG A 237 16.70 9.48 -16.92
N PRO A 238 16.03 8.72 -17.82
CA PRO A 238 16.66 8.32 -19.06
C PRO A 238 17.30 9.58 -19.62
N ARG A 239 18.64 9.59 -19.70
CA ARG A 239 19.36 10.73 -20.25
C ARG A 239 18.79 10.86 -21.64
N ASP A 240 18.04 11.93 -21.91
CA ASP A 240 17.48 12.18 -23.23
C ASP A 240 18.66 12.21 -24.19
N THR A 241 18.90 11.07 -24.83
CA THR A 241 19.96 10.88 -25.84
C THR A 241 19.59 11.57 -27.14
N ARG A 242 18.53 12.39 -27.15
CA ARG A 242 18.12 13.25 -28.26
C ARG A 242 18.81 14.63 -28.28
N SER A 243 19.94 14.82 -27.59
CA SER A 243 20.73 16.05 -27.68
C SER A 243 21.90 15.97 -28.68
N THR A 244 21.86 15.09 -29.68
CA THR A 244 22.86 15.05 -30.75
C THR A 244 22.21 14.78 -32.10
N SER A 245 21.60 15.83 -32.65
CA SER A 245 21.73 16.21 -34.07
C SER A 245 20.72 17.33 -34.40
N VAL A 246 20.82 18.47 -33.72
CA VAL A 246 20.55 19.72 -34.46
C VAL A 246 21.84 19.93 -35.25
N THR A 247 21.92 19.28 -36.41
CA THR A 247 22.72 19.78 -37.52
C THR A 247 22.33 21.24 -37.67
N SER A 248 23.26 22.12 -37.31
CA SER A 248 23.30 23.50 -37.78
C SER A 248 23.25 23.45 -39.30
N VAL A 249 22.04 23.51 -39.87
CA VAL A 249 21.89 23.90 -41.26
C VAL A 249 22.13 25.40 -41.25
N ASP A 250 23.37 25.78 -41.57
CA ASP A 250 23.72 27.11 -42.03
C ASP A 250 22.80 27.45 -43.20
N SER A 251 21.73 28.20 -42.93
CA SER A 251 20.97 28.84 -43.99
C SER A 251 21.70 30.13 -44.38
N PRO A 252 22.15 30.27 -45.65
CA PRO A 252 22.90 31.43 -46.10
C PRO A 252 22.03 32.69 -46.06
N ARG A 253 22.66 33.80 -45.65
CA ARG A 253 22.15 35.17 -45.82
C ARG A 253 21.82 35.42 -47.30
N GLU A 254 20.55 35.48 -47.65
CA GLU A 254 20.15 36.11 -48.90
C GLU A 254 20.22 37.63 -48.75
N VAL A 255 21.02 38.19 -49.65
CA VAL A 255 21.38 39.59 -49.78
C VAL A 255 20.23 40.36 -50.44
N ARG A 256 20.02 41.58 -49.95
CA ARG A 256 19.26 42.70 -50.55
C ARG A 256 19.14 42.66 -52.08
N SER A 257 17.94 42.95 -52.59
CA SER A 257 17.79 43.82 -53.76
C SER A 257 16.63 44.80 -53.56
N SER A 258 17.00 46.06 -53.48
CA SER A 258 16.17 47.26 -53.60
C SER A 258 15.54 47.36 -54.98
N HIS A 259 14.25 47.68 -55.04
CA HIS A 259 13.63 48.55 -56.05
C HIS A 259 12.46 49.29 -55.42
#